data_AF-A0A7S0WC09-F1
#
_entry.id   AF-A0A7S0WC09-F1
#
_cell.length_a   1.000
_cell.length_b   1.000
_cell.length_c   1.000
_cell.angle_alpha   90.00
_cell.angle_beta   90.00
_cell.angle_gamma   90.00
#
_symmetry.space_group_name_H-M   'P 1'
#
loop_
_entity.id
_entity.type
_entity.pdbx_description
1 polymer ?
#
loop_
_entity_poly.entity_id
_entity_poly.type
_entity_poly.pdbx_seq_one_letter_code
_entity_poly.pdbx_strand_id
1 'polypeptide(L)'
;AEAAAKKAAEPPKEKREKREKKPAEEVVADSTPPGEKKDVSAPMAASYHPMNVEAAWDLWWDKKGFYRADEKSAKPPYVIMLPPPNVTGTLHIGHALTSSVQ
;
A
#
# COMPACT_ATOMS: atom_id res chain seq x y z
N ALA A 1 -11.81 -6.12 66.99
CA ALA A 1 -10.92 -7.04 66.26
C ALA A 1 -11.04 -6.69 64.78
N GLU A 2 -9.96 -6.17 64.24
CA GLU A 2 -9.87 -5.47 62.95
C GLU A 2 -10.03 -6.42 61.77
N ALA A 3 -10.79 -5.99 60.75
CA ALA A 3 -11.05 -6.74 59.54
C ALA A 3 -9.78 -6.81 58.66
N ALA A 4 -9.26 -8.02 58.47
CA ALA A 4 -8.11 -8.26 57.59
C ALA A 4 -8.53 -8.14 56.11
N ALA A 5 -8.01 -7.09 55.45
CA ALA A 5 -8.17 -6.87 54.01
C ALA A 5 -7.04 -7.52 53.20
N LYS A 6 -7.46 -8.23 52.14
CA LYS A 6 -6.81 -8.46 50.82
C LYS A 6 -5.32 -8.86 50.76
N LYS A 7 -5.08 -10.02 50.12
CA LYS A 7 -4.19 -10.10 48.94
C LYS A 7 -4.54 -11.30 48.07
N ALA A 8 -5.26 -11.06 46.97
CA ALA A 8 -5.32 -12.01 45.86
C ALA A 8 -3.97 -11.91 45.12
N ALA A 9 -3.30 -13.05 44.94
CA ALA A 9 -2.06 -13.12 44.18
C ALA A 9 -2.36 -13.04 42.67
N GLU A 10 -1.88 -11.99 42.01
CA GLU A 10 -1.81 -11.93 40.54
C GLU A 10 -0.81 -12.98 40.01
N PRO A 11 -1.10 -13.69 38.92
CA PRO A 11 -0.13 -14.58 38.27
C PRO A 11 1.00 -13.75 37.62
N PRO A 12 2.21 -14.31 37.47
CA PRO A 12 3.38 -13.54 37.10
C PRO A 12 3.30 -13.09 35.63
N LYS A 13 3.50 -11.79 35.40
CA LYS A 13 3.64 -11.19 34.06
C LYS A 13 4.88 -11.77 33.39
N GLU A 14 4.66 -12.71 32.48
CA GLU A 14 5.66 -13.23 31.55
C GLU A 14 6.25 -12.06 30.74
N LYS A 15 7.55 -11.86 30.87
CA LYS A 15 8.32 -10.83 30.14
C LYS A 15 8.13 -11.11 28.65
N ARG A 16 7.34 -10.26 27.99
CA ARG A 16 7.26 -10.19 26.53
C ARG A 16 8.66 -9.85 26.02
N GLU A 17 9.38 -10.86 25.54
CA GLU A 17 10.69 -10.71 24.94
C GLU A 17 10.65 -9.58 23.92
N LYS A 18 11.62 -8.68 24.03
CA LYS A 18 11.83 -7.55 23.15
C LYS A 18 12.11 -8.12 21.77
N ARG A 19 11.06 -8.24 20.94
CA ARG A 19 11.15 -8.65 19.54
C ARG A 19 12.22 -7.80 18.88
N GLU A 20 13.38 -8.41 18.63
CA GLU A 20 14.50 -7.75 17.98
C GLU A 20 14.00 -7.17 16.66
N LYS A 21 14.22 -5.87 16.46
CA LYS A 21 13.94 -5.24 15.18
C LYS A 21 14.83 -5.92 14.16
N LYS A 22 14.26 -6.80 13.35
CA LYS A 22 14.93 -7.28 12.13
C LYS A 22 15.39 -6.04 11.34
N PRO A 23 16.64 -6.00 10.86
CA PRO A 23 17.12 -4.89 10.06
C PRO A 23 16.19 -4.72 8.86
N ALA A 24 15.93 -3.47 8.47
CA ALA A 24 15.11 -3.12 7.33
C ALA A 24 15.47 -4.03 6.14
N GLU A 25 14.51 -4.88 5.75
CA GLU A 25 14.62 -5.76 4.61
C GLU A 25 14.98 -4.86 3.41
N GLU A 26 16.18 -5.05 2.85
CA GLU A 26 16.70 -4.23 1.77
C GLU A 26 15.62 -4.07 0.70
N VAL A 27 15.37 -2.82 0.31
CA VAL A 27 14.55 -2.49 -0.85
C VAL A 27 15.22 -3.19 -2.03
N VAL A 28 14.70 -4.37 -2.41
CA VAL A 28 15.16 -5.12 -3.57
C VAL A 28 15.11 -4.15 -4.74
N ALA A 29 16.29 -3.76 -5.22
CA ALA A 29 16.41 -2.82 -6.33
C ALA A 29 15.62 -3.40 -7.51
N ASP A 30 14.54 -2.73 -7.88
CA ASP A 30 13.78 -3.11 -9.05
C ASP A 30 14.71 -2.99 -10.26
N SER A 31 15.03 -4.13 -10.88
CA SER A 31 15.92 -4.22 -12.03
C SER A 31 15.20 -3.96 -13.36
N THR A 32 13.89 -3.68 -13.32
CA THR A 32 13.08 -3.44 -14.52
C THR A 32 13.45 -2.10 -15.16
N PRO A 33 13.81 -2.07 -16.46
CA PRO A 33 14.05 -0.83 -17.15
C PRO A 33 12.81 0.10 -17.16
N PRO A 34 12.99 1.43 -17.20
CA PRO A 34 11.87 2.37 -17.23
C PRO A 34 10.86 2.06 -18.35
N GLY A 35 9.60 1.83 -17.96
CA GLY A 35 8.51 1.55 -18.88
C GLY A 35 8.51 0.14 -19.48
N GLU A 36 9.33 -0.77 -18.99
CA GLU A 36 9.19 -2.20 -19.29
C GLU A 36 8.29 -2.90 -18.28
N LYS A 37 7.70 -4.02 -18.71
CA LYS A 37 6.82 -4.80 -17.83
C LYS A 37 7.69 -5.49 -16.79
N LYS A 38 7.35 -5.29 -15.52
CA LYS A 38 7.96 -6.00 -14.40
C LYS A 38 7.87 -7.52 -14.58
N ASP A 39 8.99 -8.21 -14.38
CA ASP A 39 9.02 -9.67 -14.32
C ASP A 39 8.45 -10.15 -12.98
N VAL A 40 7.47 -11.04 -13.05
CA VAL A 40 6.76 -11.61 -11.90
C VAL A 40 6.92 -13.13 -11.82
N SER A 41 7.86 -13.70 -12.58
CA SER A 41 8.14 -15.14 -12.62
C SER A 41 8.91 -15.64 -11.40
N ALA A 42 9.66 -14.76 -10.74
CA ALA A 42 10.44 -15.07 -9.54
C ALA A 42 9.53 -15.32 -8.31
N PRO A 43 9.96 -16.15 -7.35
CA PRO A 43 9.23 -16.35 -6.10
C PRO A 43 9.05 -15.03 -5.34
N MET A 44 7.85 -14.81 -4.81
CA MET A 44 7.50 -13.59 -4.08
C MET A 44 8.25 -13.50 -2.74
N ALA A 45 8.54 -12.27 -2.31
CA ALA A 45 9.10 -12.02 -0.98
C ALA A 45 8.15 -12.51 0.13
N ALA A 46 8.72 -12.92 1.26
CA ALA A 46 7.93 -13.42 2.39
C ALA A 46 7.06 -12.34 3.05
N SER A 47 7.46 -11.06 2.91
CA SER A 47 6.74 -9.90 3.43
C SER A 47 6.35 -8.96 2.29
N TYR A 48 5.19 -8.31 2.41
CA TYR A 48 4.74 -7.28 1.45
C TYR A 48 5.53 -5.98 1.64
N HIS A 49 6.11 -5.48 0.55
CA HIS A 49 6.79 -4.18 0.51
C HIS A 49 6.20 -3.31 -0.62
N PRO A 50 5.36 -2.29 -0.32
CA PRO A 50 4.63 -1.52 -1.33
C PRO A 50 5.54 -0.94 -2.42
N MET A 51 6.70 -0.38 -2.02
CA MET A 51 7.64 0.21 -2.98
C MET A 51 8.16 -0.81 -3.99
N ASN A 52 8.33 -2.06 -3.58
CA ASN A 52 8.80 -3.11 -4.49
C ASN A 52 7.65 -3.59 -5.36
N VAL A 53 6.42 -3.65 -4.83
CA VAL A 53 5.28 -4.12 -5.61
C VAL A 53 4.87 -3.10 -6.67
N GLU A 54 4.84 -1.81 -6.32
CA GLU A 54 4.36 -0.73 -7.20
C GLU A 54 5.42 -0.29 -8.22
N ALA A 55 6.70 -0.57 -7.98
CA ALA A 55 7.77 -0.21 -8.89
C ALA A 55 7.56 -0.76 -10.32
N ALA A 56 7.99 0.03 -11.30
CA ALA A 56 7.86 -0.18 -12.74
C ALA A 56 6.44 -0.18 -13.34
N TRP A 57 5.37 -0.44 -12.57
CA TRP A 57 4.00 -0.53 -13.12
C TRP A 57 3.50 0.77 -13.71
N ASP A 58 3.64 1.88 -12.98
CA ASP A 58 3.10 3.17 -13.42
C ASP A 58 3.73 3.62 -14.75
N LEU A 59 5.06 3.57 -14.85
CA LEU A 59 5.81 3.88 -16.07
C LEU A 59 5.45 2.93 -17.23
N TRP A 60 5.23 1.65 -16.95
CA TRP A 60 4.84 0.68 -17.97
C TRP A 60 3.42 0.94 -18.49
N TRP A 61 2.47 1.21 -17.59
CA TRP A 61 1.09 1.54 -17.93
C TRP A 61 0.98 2.83 -18.75
N ASP A 62 1.76 3.84 -18.37
CA ASP A 62 1.86 5.10 -19.12
C ASP A 62 2.42 4.88 -20.53
N LYS A 63 3.57 4.18 -20.64
CA LYS A 63 4.17 3.84 -21.95
C LYS A 63 3.24 3.01 -22.84
N LYS A 64 2.42 2.13 -22.24
CA LYS A 64 1.43 1.33 -22.97
C LYS A 64 0.17 2.11 -23.32
N GLY A 65 -0.02 3.31 -22.77
CA GLY A 65 -1.19 4.14 -23.00
C GLY A 65 -2.46 3.57 -22.39
N PHE A 66 -2.37 2.77 -21.32
CA PHE A 66 -3.55 2.15 -20.70
C PHE A 66 -4.52 3.16 -20.07
N TYR A 67 -4.02 4.34 -19.71
CA TYR A 67 -4.84 5.44 -19.22
C TYR A 67 -5.61 6.17 -20.33
N ARG A 68 -5.32 5.89 -21.62
CA ARG A 68 -5.95 6.55 -22.75
C ARG A 68 -7.16 5.75 -23.23
N ALA A 69 -8.33 6.38 -23.17
CA ALA A 69 -9.54 5.84 -23.79
C ALA A 69 -9.43 5.87 -25.33
N ASP A 70 -9.88 4.81 -25.99
CA ASP A 70 -9.98 4.75 -27.46
C ASP A 70 -11.31 5.36 -27.91
N GLU A 71 -11.24 6.56 -28.51
CA GLU A 71 -12.38 7.30 -29.05
C GLU A 71 -13.10 6.57 -30.20
N LYS A 72 -12.44 5.62 -30.86
CA LYS A 72 -12.99 4.85 -31.99
C LYS A 72 -13.51 3.48 -31.58
N SER A 73 -13.43 3.13 -30.30
CA SER A 73 -13.91 1.85 -29.79
C SER A 73 -15.42 1.72 -29.98
N ALA A 74 -15.85 0.59 -30.55
CA ALA A 74 -17.27 0.26 -30.69
C ALA A 74 -17.91 -0.28 -29.39
N LYS A 75 -17.14 -0.40 -28.31
CA LYS A 75 -17.64 -0.87 -27.00
C LYS A 75 -18.51 0.21 -26.34
N PRO A 76 -19.48 -0.17 -25.49
CA PRO A 76 -20.26 0.80 -24.72
C PRO A 76 -19.33 1.73 -23.90
N PRO A 77 -19.50 3.06 -24.00
CA PRO A 77 -18.68 3.99 -23.24
C PRO A 77 -19.04 3.92 -21.75
N TYR A 78 -18.01 4.00 -20.91
CA TYR A 78 -18.14 4.12 -19.47
C TYR A 78 -17.24 5.26 -18.99
N VAL A 79 -17.82 6.20 -18.23
CA VAL A 79 -17.14 7.44 -17.82
C VAL A 79 -17.31 7.60 -16.32
N ILE A 80 -16.19 7.76 -15.61
CA ILE A 80 -16.15 8.15 -14.19
C ILE A 80 -15.71 9.61 -14.16
N MET A 81 -16.54 10.49 -13.58
CA MET A 81 -16.24 11.91 -13.45
C MET A 81 -15.52 12.18 -12.13
N LEU A 82 -14.26 12.60 -12.20
CA LEU A 82 -13.51 13.08 -11.04
C LEU A 82 -13.53 14.62 -11.04
N PRO A 83 -14.10 15.29 -10.04
CA PRO A 83 -14.12 16.75 -10.00
C PRO A 83 -12.68 17.29 -9.92
N PRO A 84 -12.36 18.41 -10.61
CA PRO A 84 -11.03 19.00 -10.53
C PRO A 84 -10.67 19.33 -9.07
N PRO A 85 -9.49 18.94 -8.58
CA PRO A 85 -9.09 19.29 -7.23
C PRO A 85 -8.90 20.82 -7.14
N ASN A 86 -9.44 21.43 -6.09
CA ASN A 86 -9.12 22.83 -5.77
C ASN A 86 -7.66 22.88 -5.29
N VAL A 87 -6.81 23.64 -5.99
CA VAL A 87 -5.37 23.72 -5.69
C VAL A 87 -5.12 24.65 -4.49
N THR A 88 -5.36 24.15 -3.28
CA THR A 88 -5.22 24.92 -2.03
C THR A 88 -4.20 24.32 -1.04
N GLY A 89 -3.56 23.20 -1.38
CA GLY A 89 -2.58 22.53 -0.52
C GLY A 89 -2.19 21.14 -1.02
N THR A 90 -1.81 20.26 -0.09
CA THR A 90 -1.42 18.86 -0.37
C THR A 90 -2.63 17.93 -0.38
N LEU A 91 -2.58 16.87 -1.19
CA LEU A 91 -3.55 15.78 -1.18
C LEU A 91 -3.57 15.10 0.21
N HIS A 92 -4.75 15.05 0.82
CA HIS A 92 -5.02 14.25 2.02
C HIS A 92 -5.84 12.99 1.69
N ILE A 93 -5.94 12.07 2.64
CA ILE A 93 -6.63 10.76 2.49
C ILE A 93 -8.07 10.84 1.96
N GLY A 94 -8.74 11.97 2.15
CA GLY A 94 -10.09 12.21 1.61
C GLY A 94 -10.11 12.22 0.09
N HIS A 95 -9.08 12.77 -0.56
CA HIS A 95 -8.94 12.71 -2.01
C HIS A 95 -8.76 11.27 -2.49
N ALA A 96 -7.94 10.48 -1.80
CA ALA A 96 -7.71 9.08 -2.15
C ALA A 96 -9.00 8.26 -2.07
N LEU A 97 -9.82 8.48 -1.02
CA LEU A 97 -11.11 7.83 -0.87
C LEU A 97 -12.06 8.18 -2.02
N THR A 98 -12.18 9.47 -2.34
CA THR A 98 -13.06 9.92 -3.43
C THR A 98 -12.60 9.35 -4.77
N SER A 99 -11.31 9.44 -5.11
CA SER A 99 -10.79 8.92 -6.38
C SER A 99 -10.87 7.40 -6.53
N SER A 100 -10.94 6.65 -5.43
CA SER A 100 -10.94 5.17 -5.47
C SER A 100 -12.35 4.57 -5.52
N VAL A 101 -13.37 5.23 -4.94
CA VAL A 101 -14.69 4.62 -4.71
C VAL A 101 -15.86 5.54 -5.03
N GLN A 102 -15.75 6.86 -4.79
CA GLN A 102 -16.91 7.76 -4.77
C GLN A 102 -17.23 8.37 -6.13
#